data_AF-A0A940J555-F1
#
_entry.id   AF-A0A940J555-F1
#
_cell.length_a   1.000
_cell.length_b   1.000
_cell.length_c   1.000
_cell.angle_alpha   90.00
_cell.angle_beta   90.00
_cell.angle_gamma   90.00
#
_symmetry.space_group_name_H-M   'P 1'
#
loop_
_entity.id
_entity.type
_entity.pdbx_description
1 polymer ?
#
loop_
_entity_poly.entity_id
_entity_poly.type
_entity_poly.pdbx_seq_one_letter_code
_entity_poly.pdbx_strand_id
1 'polypeptide(L)'
;MRPLVRLALHLGVKHAQLDSLLRGLLVEEAQRAWRVKGVEANLSQLSLATGLHRKAVTSMVRDTVERLPSSEMSAPARTLTQWLRLCTDDPSRRKLPINAGGPGPSFESVAHEASRGNVHHRAVLDELVRLGMVSESNGFAALEADGFVPARDLRGMLAFLGDNARDHLLAGVSNTEGASHPAFLERSVFAKGITAEDCERIHQIARTRWNALHHELAREFTSACADAPKEASARMRIGIYAYYEESPPPAPQAEPAAPGARTRRRP
;
A
#
# COMPACT_ATOMS: atom_id res chain seq x y z
N MET A 1 -11.45 -7.96 -0.17
CA MET A 1 -11.82 -7.83 -1.59
C MET A 1 -12.74 -6.66 -1.94
N ARG A 2 -13.82 -6.35 -1.18
CA ARG A 2 -14.74 -5.25 -1.55
C ARG A 2 -14.07 -3.89 -1.84
N PRO A 3 -13.08 -3.42 -1.06
CA PRO A 3 -12.40 -2.14 -1.36
C PRO A 3 -11.67 -2.14 -2.71
N LEU A 4 -11.05 -3.26 -3.08
CA LEU A 4 -10.36 -3.42 -4.36
C LEU A 4 -11.35 -3.38 -5.53
N VAL A 5 -12.50 -4.06 -5.40
CA VAL A 5 -13.55 -4.03 -6.43
C VAL A 5 -14.13 -2.63 -6.58
N ARG A 6 -14.37 -1.91 -5.48
CA ARG A 6 -14.81 -0.51 -5.51
C ARG A 6 -13.83 0.38 -6.29
N LEU A 7 -12.54 0.25 -6.00
CA LEU A 7 -11.49 0.99 -6.70
C LEU A 7 -11.46 0.64 -8.20
N ALA A 8 -11.51 -0.65 -8.54
CA ALA A 8 -11.51 -1.11 -9.93
C ALA A 8 -12.71 -0.55 -10.73
N LEU A 9 -13.91 -0.55 -10.13
CA LEU A 9 -15.10 0.04 -10.74
C LEU A 9 -14.96 1.55 -10.92
N HIS A 10 -14.42 2.24 -9.93
CA HIS A 10 -14.15 3.68 -10.01
C HIS A 10 -13.17 4.03 -11.15
N LEU A 11 -12.19 3.15 -11.40
CA LEU A 11 -11.23 3.28 -12.49
C LEU A 11 -11.73 2.74 -13.84
N GLY A 12 -13.00 2.33 -13.92
CA GLY A 12 -13.62 1.86 -15.17
C GLY A 12 -13.22 0.45 -15.59
N VAL A 13 -12.54 -0.32 -14.74
CA VAL A 13 -12.16 -1.71 -15.01
C VAL A 13 -13.41 -2.56 -15.15
N LYS A 14 -13.50 -3.30 -16.26
CA LYS A 14 -14.65 -4.15 -16.57
C LYS A 14 -14.52 -5.54 -15.95
N HIS A 15 -15.66 -6.19 -15.74
CA HIS A 15 -15.72 -7.55 -15.19
C HIS A 15 -14.77 -8.52 -15.92
N ALA A 16 -14.77 -8.53 -17.26
CA ALA A 16 -13.93 -9.43 -18.04
C ALA A 16 -12.42 -9.24 -17.77
N GLN A 17 -11.98 -8.01 -17.49
CA GLN A 17 -10.57 -7.73 -17.15
C GLN A 17 -10.21 -8.24 -15.76
N LEU A 18 -11.10 -8.03 -14.77
CA LEU A 18 -10.92 -8.56 -13.41
C LEU A 18 -10.93 -10.09 -13.38
N ASP A 19 -11.88 -10.71 -14.09
CA ASP A 19 -11.97 -12.17 -14.23
C ASP A 19 -10.70 -12.73 -14.89
N SER A 20 -10.22 -12.11 -15.97
CA SER A 20 -8.98 -12.53 -16.63
C SER A 20 -7.76 -12.47 -15.69
N LEU A 21 -7.60 -11.38 -14.93
CA LEU A 21 -6.50 -11.23 -13.98
C LEU A 21 -6.58 -12.28 -12.87
N LEU A 22 -7.77 -12.51 -12.31
CA LEU A 22 -7.95 -13.48 -11.23
C LEU A 22 -7.68 -14.91 -11.70
N ARG A 23 -8.13 -15.28 -12.91
CA ARG A 23 -7.82 -16.59 -13.50
C ARG A 23 -6.32 -16.80 -13.69
N GLY A 24 -5.61 -15.77 -14.17
CA GLY A 24 -4.15 -15.81 -14.28
C GLY A 24 -3.47 -16.07 -12.93
N LEU A 25 -3.84 -15.28 -11.91
CA LEU A 25 -3.32 -15.44 -10.54
C LEU A 25 -3.59 -16.83 -9.95
N LEU A 26 -4.78 -17.41 -10.20
CA LEU A 26 -5.09 -18.77 -9.76
C LEU A 26 -4.16 -19.81 -10.39
N VAL A 27 -3.91 -19.70 -11.70
CA VAL A 27 -2.98 -20.61 -12.39
C VAL A 27 -1.55 -20.44 -11.88
N GLU A 28 -1.10 -19.21 -11.69
CA GLU A 28 0.24 -18.92 -11.16
C GLU A 28 0.44 -19.49 -9.74
N GLU A 29 -0.49 -19.25 -8.83
CA GLU A 29 -0.39 -19.77 -7.45
C GLU A 29 -0.48 -21.29 -7.41
N ALA A 30 -1.33 -21.90 -8.26
CA ALA A 30 -1.34 -23.35 -8.43
C ALA A 30 0.02 -23.87 -8.91
N GLN A 31 0.62 -23.25 -9.92
CA GLN A 31 1.96 -23.63 -10.39
C GLN A 31 3.02 -23.50 -9.27
N ARG A 32 3.00 -22.39 -8.51
CA ARG A 32 3.93 -22.18 -7.39
C ARG A 32 3.78 -23.28 -6.33
N ALA A 33 2.55 -23.62 -5.95
CA ALA A 33 2.28 -24.67 -4.96
C ALA A 33 2.84 -26.04 -5.39
N TRP A 34 2.85 -26.36 -6.69
CA TRP A 34 3.48 -27.56 -7.22
C TRP A 34 5.01 -27.45 -7.30
N ARG A 35 5.55 -26.31 -7.74
CA ARG A 35 7.01 -26.06 -7.77
C ARG A 35 7.65 -26.17 -6.39
N VAL A 36 6.98 -25.71 -5.32
CA VAL A 36 7.44 -25.87 -3.93
C VAL A 36 7.59 -27.35 -3.54
N LYS A 37 6.82 -28.25 -4.16
CA LYS A 37 6.93 -29.71 -3.98
C LYS A 37 7.97 -30.35 -4.91
N GLY A 38 8.69 -29.56 -5.71
CA GLY A 38 9.69 -30.04 -6.67
C GLY A 38 9.11 -30.65 -7.95
N VAL A 39 7.83 -30.44 -8.25
CA VAL A 39 7.15 -31.05 -9.40
C VAL A 39 6.55 -29.98 -10.30
N GLU A 40 6.72 -30.13 -11.62
CA GLU A 40 5.94 -29.33 -12.57
C GLU A 40 4.53 -29.91 -12.74
N ALA A 41 3.52 -29.08 -12.51
CA ALA A 41 2.13 -29.47 -12.67
C ALA A 41 1.76 -29.62 -14.16
N ASN A 42 1.15 -30.74 -14.52
CA ASN A 42 0.53 -30.88 -15.83
C ASN A 42 -0.81 -30.11 -15.91
N LEU A 43 -1.32 -29.92 -17.14
CA LEU A 43 -2.55 -29.17 -17.40
C LEU A 43 -3.78 -29.73 -16.65
N SER A 44 -3.85 -31.04 -16.42
CA SER A 44 -4.95 -31.66 -15.66
C SER A 44 -4.89 -31.28 -14.19
N GLN A 45 -3.69 -31.30 -13.60
CA GLN A 45 -3.46 -30.93 -12.20
C GLN A 45 -3.76 -29.44 -11.96
N LEU A 46 -3.37 -28.57 -12.90
CA LEU A 46 -3.68 -27.14 -12.82
C LEU A 46 -5.18 -26.87 -12.97
N SER A 47 -5.85 -27.56 -13.90
CA SER A 47 -7.31 -27.46 -14.07
C SER A 47 -8.06 -27.92 -12.82
N LEU A 48 -7.63 -29.02 -12.20
CA LEU A 48 -8.21 -29.53 -10.96
C LEU A 48 -8.00 -28.56 -9.78
N ALA A 49 -6.77 -28.03 -9.61
CA ALA A 49 -6.43 -27.15 -8.51
C ALA A 49 -7.13 -25.78 -8.59
N THR A 50 -7.33 -25.26 -9.80
CA THR A 50 -7.91 -23.92 -10.03
C THR A 50 -9.42 -23.95 -10.29
N GLY A 51 -9.99 -25.11 -10.62
CA GLY A 51 -11.36 -25.25 -11.12
C GLY A 51 -11.58 -24.66 -12.52
N LEU A 52 -10.52 -24.21 -13.20
CA LEU A 52 -10.61 -23.64 -14.54
C LEU A 52 -10.63 -24.72 -15.60
N HIS A 53 -11.39 -24.50 -16.68
CA HIS A 53 -11.44 -25.42 -17.80
C HIS A 53 -10.06 -25.57 -18.46
N ARG A 54 -9.67 -26.81 -18.82
CA ARG A 54 -8.36 -27.14 -19.39
C ARG A 54 -7.93 -26.19 -20.53
N LYS A 55 -8.85 -25.86 -21.45
CA LYS A 55 -8.56 -24.93 -22.56
C LYS A 55 -8.11 -23.53 -22.08
N ALA A 56 -8.76 -23.00 -21.04
CA ALA A 56 -8.41 -21.70 -20.47
C ALA A 56 -7.03 -21.74 -19.81
N VAL A 57 -6.75 -22.80 -19.04
CA VAL A 57 -5.43 -23.04 -18.44
C VAL A 57 -4.35 -23.13 -19.52
N THR A 58 -4.58 -23.89 -20.60
CA THR A 58 -3.62 -24.01 -21.71
C THR A 58 -3.28 -22.66 -22.35
N SER A 59 -4.27 -21.79 -22.56
CA SER A 59 -4.03 -20.44 -23.09
C SER A 59 -3.15 -19.64 -22.14
N MET A 60 -3.51 -19.61 -20.85
CA MET A 60 -2.82 -18.80 -19.83
C MET A 60 -1.40 -19.29 -19.52
N VAL A 61 -1.11 -20.58 -19.68
CA VAL A 61 0.26 -21.11 -19.52
C VAL A 61 1.15 -20.72 -20.71
N ARG A 62 0.57 -20.51 -21.90
CA ARG A 62 1.30 -20.10 -23.10
C ARG A 62 1.49 -18.59 -23.18
N ASP A 63 0.48 -17.84 -22.75
CA ASP A 63 0.53 -16.39 -22.69
C ASP A 63 1.25 -15.99 -21.40
N THR A 64 2.57 -15.78 -21.48
CA THR A 64 3.32 -15.18 -20.36
C THR A 64 2.73 -13.80 -20.09
N VAL A 65 1.85 -13.68 -19.11
CA VAL A 65 1.28 -12.40 -18.70
C VAL A 65 2.45 -11.49 -18.32
N GLU A 66 2.56 -10.33 -18.97
CA GLU A 66 3.48 -9.27 -18.58
C GLU A 66 3.31 -9.02 -17.08
N ARG A 67 4.33 -9.37 -16.30
CA ARG A 67 4.37 -9.09 -14.88
C ARG A 67 4.26 -7.57 -14.73
N LEU A 68 3.32 -7.11 -13.91
CA LEU A 68 3.36 -5.74 -13.40
C LEU A 68 4.74 -5.55 -12.76
N PRO A 69 5.51 -4.53 -13.15
CA PRO A 69 6.86 -4.31 -12.60
C PRO A 69 6.77 -4.25 -11.08
N SER A 70 7.65 -4.98 -10.39
CA SER A 70 7.82 -4.81 -8.94
C SER A 70 8.24 -3.37 -8.69
N SER A 71 7.40 -2.62 -7.99
CA SER A 71 7.65 -1.23 -7.61
C SER A 71 8.76 -1.21 -6.56
N GLU A 72 10.02 -1.08 -7.01
CA GLU A 72 11.00 -0.39 -6.18
C GLU A 72 10.46 1.02 -5.92
N MET A 73 10.57 1.54 -4.69
CA MET A 73 10.12 2.90 -4.38
C MET A 73 10.71 3.88 -5.41
N SER A 74 9.84 4.65 -6.07
CA SER A 74 10.24 5.60 -7.09
C SER A 74 11.20 6.65 -6.51
N ALA A 75 12.10 7.19 -7.35
CA ALA A 75 13.02 8.23 -6.90
C ALA A 75 12.31 9.42 -6.19
N PRO A 76 11.16 9.94 -6.67
CA PRO A 76 10.36 10.93 -5.95
C PRO A 76 9.91 10.49 -4.55
N ALA A 77 9.44 9.25 -4.40
CA ALA A 77 9.00 8.73 -3.11
C ALA A 77 10.18 8.61 -2.12
N ARG A 78 11.35 8.15 -2.59
CA ARG A 78 12.57 8.09 -1.76
C ARG A 78 13.06 9.49 -1.37
N THR A 79 13.06 10.44 -2.31
CA THR A 79 13.45 11.84 -2.07
C THR A 79 12.53 12.52 -1.06
N LEU A 80 11.21 12.32 -1.16
CA LEU A 80 10.26 12.87 -0.19
C LEU A 80 10.47 12.28 1.21
N THR A 81 10.64 10.95 1.32
CA THR A 81 10.93 10.27 2.58
C THR A 81 12.22 10.79 3.22
N GLN A 82 13.26 11.02 2.42
CA GLN A 82 14.52 11.56 2.91
C GLN A 82 14.40 13.03 3.32
N TRP A 83 13.65 13.85 2.58
CA TRP A 83 13.44 15.25 2.92
C TRP A 83 12.58 15.42 4.19
N LEU A 84 11.54 14.59 4.37
CA LEU A 84 10.75 14.54 5.60
C LEU A 84 11.60 14.26 6.85
N ARG A 85 12.67 13.45 6.72
CA ARG A 85 13.64 13.22 7.79
C ARG A 85 14.39 14.49 8.17
N LEU A 86 14.90 15.21 7.17
CA LEU A 86 15.59 16.47 7.41
C LEU A 86 14.70 17.48 8.14
N CYS A 87 13.41 17.56 7.78
CA CYS A 87 12.45 18.44 8.44
C CYS A 87 12.18 18.07 9.90
N THR A 88 12.34 16.80 10.26
CA THR A 88 12.16 16.31 11.63
C THR A 88 13.37 16.63 12.50
N ASP A 89 14.57 16.48 11.95
CA ASP A 89 15.81 16.86 12.64
C ASP A 89 15.91 18.38 12.82
N ASP A 90 15.36 19.14 11.87
CA ASP A 90 15.37 20.60 11.87
C ASP A 90 14.17 21.13 11.07
N PRO A 91 13.14 21.69 11.74
CA PRO A 91 11.94 22.22 11.11
C PRO A 91 12.19 23.31 10.05
N SER A 92 13.33 24.01 10.12
CA SER A 92 13.71 25.00 9.12
C SER A 92 13.97 24.38 7.75
N ARG A 93 14.25 23.06 7.70
CA ARG A 93 14.52 22.30 6.47
C ARG A 93 13.27 21.93 5.68
N ARG A 94 12.08 22.39 6.08
CA ARG A 94 10.89 22.37 5.22
C ARG A 94 11.09 23.12 3.91
N LYS A 95 12.06 24.02 3.85
CA LYS A 95 12.46 24.72 2.64
C LYS A 95 13.94 24.47 2.37
N LEU A 96 14.27 23.98 1.18
CA LEU A 96 15.65 23.72 0.75
C LEU A 96 15.98 24.53 -0.51
N PRO A 97 17.22 25.02 -0.67
CA PRO A 97 17.69 25.53 -1.95
C PRO A 97 17.64 24.38 -2.98
N ILE A 98 17.24 24.68 -4.21
CA ILE A 98 17.09 23.65 -5.25
C ILE A 98 18.45 23.06 -5.62
N ASN A 99 19.43 23.92 -5.87
CA ASN A 99 20.78 23.53 -6.26
C ASN A 99 21.74 23.62 -5.08
N ALA A 100 22.78 22.79 -5.12
CA ALA A 100 23.90 22.88 -4.20
C ALA A 100 24.69 24.17 -4.47
N GLY A 101 24.93 24.98 -3.44
CA GLY A 101 25.64 26.26 -3.60
C GLY A 101 26.00 26.99 -2.31
N GLY A 102 25.60 26.48 -1.14
CA GLY A 102 25.89 27.08 0.16
C GLY A 102 26.05 26.01 1.25
N PRO A 103 26.39 26.41 2.49
CA PRO A 103 26.50 25.47 3.61
C PRO A 103 25.12 24.92 3.98
N GLY A 104 24.94 23.59 3.88
CA GLY A 104 23.71 22.89 4.27
C GLY A 104 23.13 21.99 3.18
N PRO A 105 22.08 21.21 3.49
CA PRO A 105 21.42 20.34 2.52
C PRO A 105 20.68 21.17 1.45
N SER A 106 20.69 20.66 0.22
CA SER A 106 19.92 21.17 -0.92
C SER A 106 18.97 20.07 -1.43
N PHE A 107 17.92 20.45 -2.16
CA PHE A 107 17.05 19.49 -2.82
C PHE A 107 17.86 18.58 -3.77
N GLU A 108 18.80 19.16 -4.52
CA GLU A 108 19.74 18.43 -5.37
C GLU A 108 20.47 17.31 -4.61
N SER A 109 21.07 17.63 -3.46
CA SER A 109 21.78 16.63 -2.64
C SER A 109 20.85 15.51 -2.14
N VAL A 110 19.62 15.84 -1.73
CA VAL A 110 18.64 14.86 -1.23
C VAL A 110 18.13 13.98 -2.36
N ALA A 111 17.86 14.56 -3.54
CA ALA A 111 17.42 13.82 -4.71
C ALA A 111 18.52 12.92 -5.27
N HIS A 112 19.77 13.39 -5.26
CA HIS A 112 20.93 12.62 -5.69
C HIS A 112 21.16 11.40 -4.80
N GLU A 113 21.12 11.56 -3.47
CA GLU A 113 21.27 10.46 -2.52
C GLU A 113 20.12 9.46 -2.63
N ALA A 114 18.87 9.94 -2.62
CA ALA A 114 17.67 9.10 -2.74
C ALA A 114 17.58 8.33 -4.07
N SER A 115 18.12 8.87 -5.16
CA SER A 115 18.14 8.21 -6.47
C SER A 115 19.40 7.37 -6.72
N ARG A 116 20.38 7.40 -5.79
CA ARG A 116 21.74 6.88 -6.00
C ARG A 116 22.40 7.44 -7.27
N GLY A 117 22.12 8.70 -7.59
CA GLY A 117 22.62 9.39 -8.78
C GLY A 117 21.97 8.99 -10.12
N ASN A 118 20.98 8.10 -10.12
CA ASN A 118 20.39 7.58 -11.37
C ASN A 118 19.33 8.49 -12.00
N VAL A 119 18.87 9.53 -11.28
CA VAL A 119 17.82 10.43 -11.75
C VAL A 119 18.23 11.86 -11.43
N HIS A 120 18.19 12.73 -12.45
CA HIS A 120 18.53 14.14 -12.30
C HIS A 120 17.55 14.84 -11.33
N HIS A 121 18.05 15.65 -10.40
CA HIS A 121 17.22 16.29 -9.36
C HIS A 121 16.08 17.10 -9.93
N ARG A 122 16.31 17.80 -11.05
CA ARG A 122 15.24 18.56 -11.73
C ARG A 122 14.04 17.70 -12.12
N ALA A 123 14.26 16.50 -12.65
CA ALA A 123 13.18 15.59 -13.00
C ALA A 123 12.41 15.10 -11.76
N VAL A 124 13.11 14.91 -10.64
CA VAL A 124 12.47 14.56 -9.36
C VAL A 124 11.66 15.73 -8.81
N LEU A 125 12.19 16.96 -8.90
CA LEU A 125 11.51 18.18 -8.43
C LEU A 125 10.25 18.45 -9.24
N ASP A 126 10.36 18.46 -10.57
CA ASP A 126 9.24 18.71 -11.47
C ASP A 126 8.11 17.70 -11.22
N GLU A 127 8.49 16.43 -10.96
CA GLU A 127 7.52 15.40 -10.60
C GLU A 127 6.87 15.68 -9.24
N LEU A 128 7.62 15.98 -8.18
CA LEU A 128 7.05 16.28 -6.87
C LEU A 128 6.16 17.54 -6.87
N VAL A 129 6.49 18.55 -7.69
CA VAL A 129 5.66 19.72 -7.95
C VAL A 129 4.37 19.32 -8.67
N ARG A 130 4.48 18.49 -9.72
CA ARG A 130 3.31 17.93 -10.42
C ARG A 130 2.40 17.15 -9.45
N LEU A 131 2.98 16.45 -8.48
CA LEU A 131 2.27 15.68 -7.45
C LEU A 131 1.62 16.55 -6.36
N GLY A 132 1.95 17.84 -6.31
CA GLY A 132 1.52 18.75 -5.24
C GLY A 132 2.16 18.46 -3.89
N MET A 133 3.27 17.71 -3.87
CA MET A 133 4.03 17.40 -2.65
C MET A 133 4.97 18.53 -2.25
N VAL A 134 5.39 19.31 -3.25
CA VAL A 134 6.43 20.32 -3.14
C VAL A 134 5.99 21.54 -3.95
N SER A 135 6.27 22.73 -3.44
CA SER A 135 6.16 23.98 -4.20
C SER A 135 7.55 24.49 -4.55
N GLU A 136 7.67 25.17 -5.69
CA GLU A 136 8.90 25.80 -6.13
C GLU A 136 8.73 27.32 -6.18
N SER A 137 9.64 28.06 -5.56
CA SER A 137 9.65 29.52 -5.61
C SER A 137 11.06 30.07 -5.37
N ASN A 138 11.47 31.03 -6.20
CA ASN A 138 12.70 31.82 -6.03
C ASN A 138 13.97 30.98 -5.82
N GLY A 139 14.12 29.85 -6.51
CA GLY A 139 15.27 28.96 -6.38
C GLY A 139 15.24 28.03 -5.16
N PHE A 140 14.10 27.96 -4.47
CA PHE A 140 13.87 27.05 -3.34
C PHE A 140 12.70 26.11 -3.62
N ALA A 141 12.82 24.89 -3.09
CA ALA A 141 11.75 23.93 -2.98
C ALA A 141 11.20 23.95 -1.54
N ALA A 142 9.88 23.96 -1.37
CA ALA A 142 9.22 23.87 -0.07
C ALA A 142 8.30 22.65 0.00
N LEU A 143 8.37 21.91 1.11
CA LEU A 143 7.61 20.69 1.32
C LEU A 143 6.19 21.03 1.80
N GLU A 144 5.18 20.61 1.03
CA GLU A 144 3.76 20.90 1.29
C GLU A 144 3.03 19.71 1.93
N ALA A 145 3.63 18.52 1.92
CA ALA A 145 3.01 17.29 2.39
C ALA A 145 3.63 16.79 3.71
N ASP A 146 2.79 16.38 4.67
CA ASP A 146 3.24 15.71 5.92
C ASP A 146 3.58 14.21 5.71
N GLY A 147 3.52 13.72 4.48
CA GLY A 147 3.74 12.32 4.08
C GLY A 147 3.37 12.10 2.60
N PHE A 148 3.85 11.00 1.99
CA PHE A 148 3.58 10.68 0.58
C PHE A 148 2.12 10.24 0.37
N VAL A 149 1.19 11.17 0.20
CA VAL A 149 -0.18 10.90 -0.28
C VAL A 149 -0.55 11.89 -1.39
N PRO A 150 -0.20 11.63 -2.66
CA PRO A 150 -0.50 12.52 -3.78
C PRO A 150 -1.98 12.61 -4.11
N ALA A 151 -2.50 13.82 -4.25
CA ALA A 151 -3.81 14.04 -4.87
C ALA A 151 -3.76 13.99 -6.41
N ARG A 152 -2.56 13.92 -7.03
CA ARG A 152 -2.35 14.09 -8.49
C ARG A 152 -1.49 13.02 -9.18
N ASP A 153 -1.10 11.94 -8.49
CA ASP A 153 -0.38 10.79 -9.07
C ASP A 153 -1.13 9.47 -8.89
N LEU A 154 -2.16 9.25 -9.71
CA LEU A 154 -2.93 8.03 -9.61
C LEU A 154 -2.06 6.77 -9.79
N ARG A 155 -1.05 6.81 -10.68
CA ARG A 155 -0.20 5.64 -10.93
C ARG A 155 0.68 5.33 -9.72
N GLY A 156 1.37 6.31 -9.16
CA GLY A 156 2.18 6.12 -7.95
C GLY A 156 1.35 5.74 -6.73
N MET A 157 0.15 6.31 -6.57
CA MET A 157 -0.79 5.91 -5.51
C MET A 157 -1.22 4.44 -5.64
N LEU A 158 -1.53 3.99 -6.86
CA LEU A 158 -1.94 2.61 -7.12
C LEU A 158 -0.79 1.64 -6.86
N ALA A 159 0.44 2.00 -7.26
CA ALA A 159 1.63 1.19 -6.97
C ALA A 159 1.88 1.09 -5.45
N PHE A 160 1.86 2.22 -4.73
CA PHE A 160 2.05 2.26 -3.29
C PHE A 160 0.97 1.47 -2.53
N LEU A 161 -0.31 1.65 -2.90
CA LEU A 161 -1.42 0.88 -2.35
C LEU A 161 -1.24 -0.62 -2.63
N GLY A 162 -0.89 -0.98 -3.86
CA GLY A 162 -0.67 -2.36 -4.28
C GLY A 162 0.42 -3.04 -3.46
N ASP A 163 1.56 -2.37 -3.28
CA ASP A 163 2.66 -2.92 -2.51
C ASP A 163 2.32 -3.07 -1.01
N ASN A 164 1.64 -2.08 -0.41
CA ASN A 164 1.20 -2.16 0.99
C ASN A 164 0.19 -3.29 1.19
N ALA A 165 -0.81 -3.38 0.31
CA ALA A 165 -1.82 -4.43 0.37
C ALA A 165 -1.19 -5.82 0.20
N ARG A 166 -0.25 -5.96 -0.74
CA ARG A 166 0.50 -7.21 -0.96
C ARG A 166 1.24 -7.65 0.28
N ASP A 167 2.07 -6.79 0.86
CA ASP A 167 2.93 -7.17 1.99
C ASP A 167 2.13 -7.41 3.27
N HIS A 168 1.04 -6.65 3.50
CA HIS A 168 0.13 -6.91 4.61
C HIS A 168 -0.59 -8.26 4.46
N LEU A 169 -1.12 -8.57 3.27
CA LEU A 169 -1.74 -9.87 3.00
C LEU A 169 -0.74 -11.02 3.15
N LEU A 170 0.50 -10.87 2.67
CA LEU A 170 1.52 -11.91 2.81
C LEU A 170 1.84 -12.20 4.28
N ALA A 171 1.97 -11.17 5.13
CA ALA A 171 2.19 -11.38 6.56
C ALA A 171 1.04 -12.19 7.21
N GLY A 172 -0.21 -11.79 6.94
CA GLY A 172 -1.38 -12.49 7.48
C GLY A 172 -1.57 -13.91 6.95
N VAL A 173 -1.35 -14.12 5.64
CA VAL A 173 -1.44 -15.45 5.00
C VAL A 173 -0.35 -16.37 5.52
N SER A 174 0.91 -15.94 5.56
CA SER A 174 2.01 -16.76 6.09
C SER A 174 1.79 -17.14 7.56
N ASN A 175 1.26 -16.23 8.38
CA ASN A 175 0.88 -16.53 9.75
C ASN A 175 -0.26 -17.55 9.82
N THR A 176 -1.26 -17.45 8.94
CA THR A 176 -2.42 -18.36 8.88
C THR A 176 -2.03 -19.76 8.43
N GLU A 177 -1.11 -19.85 7.47
CA GLU A 177 -0.60 -21.12 6.93
C GLU A 177 0.43 -21.77 7.85
N GLY A 178 0.89 -21.08 8.91
CA GLY A 178 1.97 -21.56 9.79
C GLY A 178 3.34 -21.61 9.10
N ALA A 179 3.52 -20.84 8.03
CA ALA A 179 4.72 -20.87 7.19
C ALA A 179 5.92 -20.09 7.78
N SER A 180 5.70 -19.28 8.83
CA SER A 180 6.72 -18.42 9.43
C SER A 180 6.84 -18.63 10.94
N HIS A 181 8.07 -18.88 11.41
CA HIS A 181 8.42 -18.96 12.83
C HIS A 181 9.70 -18.14 13.13
N PRO A 182 9.64 -17.10 13.99
CA PRO A 182 8.42 -16.58 14.64
C PRO A 182 7.42 -16.03 13.62
N ALA A 183 6.15 -15.92 14.02
CA ALA A 183 5.12 -15.31 13.19
C ALA A 183 5.50 -13.87 12.84
N PHE A 184 5.15 -13.43 11.63
CA PHE A 184 5.30 -12.02 11.25
C PHE A 184 4.44 -11.13 12.14
N LEU A 185 4.88 -9.89 12.37
CA LEU A 185 4.13 -8.92 13.14
C LEU A 185 2.86 -8.46 12.40
N GLU A 186 1.72 -9.04 12.74
CA GLU A 186 0.39 -8.67 12.23
C GLU A 186 -0.56 -8.58 13.44
N ARG A 187 -0.91 -7.35 13.84
CA ARG A 187 -1.70 -7.06 15.04
C ARG A 187 -2.55 -5.83 14.81
N SER A 188 -3.75 -5.80 15.40
CA SER A 188 -4.64 -4.64 15.39
C SER A 188 -5.33 -4.45 16.74
N VAL A 189 -5.76 -3.22 17.00
CA VAL A 189 -6.63 -2.85 18.14
C VAL A 189 -7.90 -2.26 17.54
N PHE A 190 -9.07 -2.66 18.03
CA PHE A 190 -10.35 -2.17 17.55
C PHE A 190 -11.29 -1.84 18.71
N ALA A 191 -12.13 -0.83 18.51
CA ALA A 191 -13.22 -0.46 19.41
C ALA A 191 -14.47 -0.16 18.57
N LYS A 192 -15.66 -0.28 19.20
CA LYS A 192 -16.95 0.13 18.63
C LYS A 192 -17.62 1.12 19.57
N GLY A 193 -18.45 2.00 19.01
CA GLY A 193 -19.24 2.96 19.81
C GLY A 193 -18.43 4.15 20.34
N ILE A 194 -17.31 4.48 19.70
CA ILE A 194 -16.55 5.71 19.99
C ILE A 194 -17.02 6.84 19.06
N THR A 195 -16.83 8.07 19.51
CA THR A 195 -17.22 9.26 18.74
C THR A 195 -16.27 9.51 17.56
N ALA A 196 -16.72 10.26 16.57
CA ALA A 196 -15.83 10.72 15.48
C ALA A 196 -14.67 11.58 16.02
N GLU A 197 -14.90 12.35 17.08
CA GLU A 197 -13.86 13.11 17.79
C GLU A 197 -12.82 12.19 18.43
N ASP A 198 -13.23 11.11 19.08
CA ASP A 198 -12.32 10.09 19.62
C ASP A 198 -11.52 9.40 18.52
N CYS A 199 -12.16 9.05 17.40
CA CYS A 199 -11.48 8.50 16.23
C CYS A 199 -10.36 9.42 15.76
N GLU A 200 -10.65 10.72 15.62
CA GLU A 200 -9.65 11.69 15.17
C GLU A 200 -8.54 11.88 16.20
N ARG A 201 -8.87 11.99 17.50
CA ARG A 201 -7.89 12.07 18.58
C ARG A 201 -6.96 10.85 18.60
N ILE A 202 -7.49 9.64 18.45
CA ILE A 202 -6.72 8.39 18.39
C ILE A 202 -5.88 8.33 17.11
N HIS A 203 -6.43 8.78 15.98
CA HIS A 203 -5.71 8.86 14.72
C HIS A 203 -4.50 9.80 14.84
N GLN A 204 -4.63 10.95 15.49
CA GLN A 204 -3.51 11.85 15.75
C GLN A 204 -2.43 11.20 16.63
N ILE A 205 -2.82 10.47 17.69
CA ILE A 205 -1.87 9.70 18.50
C ILE A 205 -1.10 8.69 17.63
N ALA A 206 -1.81 7.94 16.77
CA ALA A 206 -1.19 6.97 15.88
C ALA A 206 -0.23 7.65 14.88
N ARG A 207 -0.60 8.80 14.29
CA ARG A 207 0.27 9.57 13.39
C ARG A 207 1.53 10.06 14.09
N THR A 208 1.42 10.64 15.28
CA THR A 208 2.57 11.12 16.04
C THR A 208 3.54 9.98 16.37
N ARG A 209 3.01 8.85 16.85
CA ARG A 209 3.84 7.68 17.20
C ARG A 209 4.46 7.03 15.98
N TRP A 210 3.69 6.90 14.91
CA TRP A 210 4.19 6.38 13.64
C TRP A 210 5.29 7.26 13.07
N ASN A 211 5.14 8.58 13.09
CA ASN A 211 6.17 9.47 12.61
C ASN A 211 7.49 9.22 13.33
N ALA A 212 7.50 9.16 14.66
CA ALA A 212 8.71 8.85 15.42
C ALA A 212 9.32 7.49 15.03
N LEU A 213 8.51 6.43 15.00
CA LEU A 213 8.95 5.08 14.64
C LEU A 213 9.44 4.98 13.19
N HIS A 214 8.77 5.63 12.25
CA HIS A 214 9.14 5.65 10.84
C HIS A 214 10.53 6.31 10.65
N HIS A 215 10.83 7.36 11.41
CA HIS A 215 12.16 7.98 11.41
C HIS A 215 13.24 7.03 11.95
N GLU A 216 12.96 6.30 13.01
CA GLU A 216 13.84 5.26 13.51
C GLU A 216 14.07 4.17 12.46
N LEU A 217 12.99 3.55 11.98
CA LEU A 217 13.04 2.41 11.05
C LEU A 217 13.74 2.74 9.73
N ALA A 218 13.47 3.89 9.11
CA ALA A 218 14.17 4.19 7.87
C ALA A 218 15.64 4.61 8.09
N ARG A 219 16.10 4.95 9.32
CA ARG A 219 17.54 5.11 9.60
C ARG A 219 18.18 3.73 9.66
N GLU A 220 17.56 2.82 10.39
CA GLU A 220 17.99 1.42 10.45
C GLU A 220 18.01 0.77 9.07
N PHE A 221 16.97 0.94 8.24
CA PHE A 221 16.97 0.42 6.87
C PHE A 221 18.05 1.05 5.99
N THR A 222 18.31 2.35 6.13
CA THR A 222 19.37 3.01 5.36
C THR A 222 20.74 2.44 5.74
N SER A 223 21.04 2.30 7.04
CA SER A 223 22.28 1.69 7.52
C SER A 223 22.39 0.24 7.05
N ALA A 224 21.34 -0.56 7.27
CA ALA A 224 21.32 -1.96 6.87
C ALA A 224 21.52 -2.14 5.35
N CYS A 225 20.97 -1.25 4.53
CA CYS A 225 21.20 -1.27 3.08
C CYS A 225 22.62 -0.86 2.69
N ALA A 226 23.25 0.06 3.41
CA ALA A 226 24.62 0.49 3.15
C ALA A 226 25.65 -0.60 3.51
N ASP A 227 25.38 -1.34 4.59
CA ASP A 227 26.25 -2.41 5.10
C ASP A 227 25.98 -3.78 4.44
N ALA A 228 24.93 -3.88 3.63
CA ALA A 228 24.53 -5.14 3.01
C ALA A 228 25.55 -5.64 1.96
N PRO A 229 25.91 -6.93 1.96
CA PRO A 229 26.69 -7.52 0.87
C PRO A 229 25.89 -7.47 -0.44
N LYS A 230 26.58 -7.55 -1.58
CA LYS A 230 25.95 -7.45 -2.91
C LYS A 230 24.90 -8.54 -3.17
N GLU A 231 25.02 -9.67 -2.49
CA GLU A 231 24.15 -10.84 -2.58
C GLU A 231 22.91 -10.72 -1.69
N ALA A 232 22.81 -9.67 -0.85
CA ALA A 232 21.65 -9.44 0.00
C ALA A 232 20.39 -9.23 -0.84
N SER A 233 19.40 -10.10 -0.64
CA SER A 233 18.13 -10.11 -1.38
C SER A 233 16.89 -9.98 -0.48
N ALA A 234 17.11 -9.87 0.83
CA ALA A 234 16.03 -9.69 1.79
C ALA A 234 15.34 -8.34 1.59
N ARG A 235 14.02 -8.34 1.67
CA ARG A 235 13.19 -7.13 1.66
C ARG A 235 12.29 -7.12 2.89
N MET A 236 12.07 -5.95 3.46
CA MET A 236 11.15 -5.76 4.58
C MET A 236 10.29 -4.53 4.34
N ARG A 237 9.02 -4.62 4.72
CA ARG A 237 8.11 -3.48 4.78
C ARG A 237 7.48 -3.45 6.17
N ILE A 238 7.47 -2.27 6.78
CA ILE A 238 6.72 -1.98 7.99
C ILE A 238 5.83 -0.80 7.67
N GLY A 239 4.54 -0.95 7.93
CA GLY A 239 3.54 0.09 7.71
C GLY A 239 2.45 0.01 8.76
N ILE A 240 1.81 1.14 9.03
CA ILE A 240 0.64 1.24 9.89
C ILE A 240 -0.49 1.91 9.10
N TYR A 241 -1.72 1.51 9.38
CA TYR A 241 -2.91 2.14 8.83
C TYR A 241 -3.92 2.36 9.97
N ALA A 242 -4.63 3.48 9.90
CA ALA A 242 -5.80 3.75 10.72
C ALA A 242 -6.98 4.00 9.77
N TYR A 243 -8.07 3.27 9.98
CA TYR A 243 -9.31 3.44 9.23
C TYR A 243 -10.45 3.55 10.22
N TYR A 244 -11.29 4.56 10.06
CA TYR A 244 -12.54 4.70 10.77
C TYR A 244 -13.63 5.15 9.81
N GLU A 245 -14.86 4.76 10.12
CA GLU A 245 -16.06 5.21 9.44
C GLU A 245 -17.13 5.49 10.49
N GLU A 246 -17.96 6.49 10.24
CA GLU A 246 -19.19 6.63 11.02
C GLU A 246 -20.13 5.50 10.61
N SER A 247 -20.58 4.72 11.58
CA SER A 247 -21.65 3.77 11.32
C SER A 247 -22.92 4.58 11.04
N PRO A 248 -23.65 4.29 9.93
CA PRO A 248 -24.96 4.89 9.74
C PRO A 248 -25.83 4.57 10.97
N PRO A 249 -26.71 5.50 11.40
CA PRO A 249 -27.60 5.23 12.52
C PRO A 249 -28.33 3.91 12.27
N PRO A 250 -28.52 3.07 13.30
CA PRO A 250 -29.25 1.83 13.13
C PRO A 250 -30.60 2.15 12.48
N ALA A 251 -30.95 1.39 11.43
CA ALA A 251 -32.25 1.56 10.79
C ALA A 251 -33.33 1.54 11.87
N PRO A 252 -34.34 2.43 11.82
CA PRO A 252 -35.41 2.45 12.80
C PRO A 252 -35.96 1.03 12.91
N GLN A 253 -35.85 0.45 14.10
CA GLN A 253 -36.42 -0.86 14.37
C GLN A 253 -37.92 -0.74 14.07
N ALA A 254 -38.40 -1.50 13.09
CA ALA A 254 -39.84 -1.56 12.84
C ALA A 254 -40.51 -1.96 14.15
N GLU A 255 -41.37 -1.09 14.68
CA GLU A 255 -42.15 -1.39 15.87
C GLU A 255 -42.84 -2.74 15.67
N PRO A 256 -42.78 -3.66 16.64
CA PRO A 256 -43.51 -4.91 16.53
C PRO A 256 -44.97 -4.58 16.31
N ALA A 257 -45.51 -5.02 15.17
CA ALA A 257 -46.90 -4.81 14.81
C ALA A 257 -47.80 -5.21 15.99
N ALA A 258 -48.60 -4.26 16.47
CA ALA A 258 -49.51 -4.49 17.58
C ALA A 258 -50.35 -5.76 17.33
N PRO A 259 -50.52 -6.64 18.33
CA PRO A 259 -51.25 -7.89 18.13
C PRO A 259 -52.68 -7.56 17.68
N GLY A 260 -53.01 -7.99 16.46
CA GLY A 260 -54.30 -7.73 15.82
C GLY A 260 -55.45 -8.17 16.73
N ALA A 261 -56.43 -7.28 16.89
CA ALA A 261 -57.64 -7.54 17.64
C ALA A 261 -58.32 -8.81 17.11
N ARG A 262 -58.31 -9.88 17.93
CA ARG A 262 -59.11 -11.09 17.68
C ARG A 262 -60.59 -10.69 17.65
N THR A 263 -61.17 -10.63 16.45
CA THR A 263 -62.61 -10.58 16.25
C THR A 263 -63.24 -11.83 16.87
N ARG A 264 -63.94 -11.66 18.00
CA ARG A 264 -64.79 -12.69 18.61
C ARG A 264 -65.96 -12.98 17.66
N ARG A 265 -65.98 -14.17 17.05
CA ARG A 265 -67.22 -14.72 16.49
C ARG A 265 -68.13 -15.12 17.66
N ARG A 266 -69.36 -14.59 17.68
CA ARG A 266 -70.44 -15.04 18.57
C ARG A 266 -71.12 -16.29 17.97
N PRO A 267 -71.70 -17.16 18.82
CA PRO A 267 -72.23 -18.46 18.43
C PRO A 267 -73.44 -18.38 17.51
#